data_AF-A0A7M5XIK1-F1
#
_entry.id   AF-A0A7M5XIK1-F1
#
_cell.length_a   1.000
_cell.length_b   1.000
_cell.length_c   1.000
_cell.angle_alpha   90.00
_cell.angle_beta   90.00
_cell.angle_gamma   90.00
#
_symmetry.space_group_name_H-M   'P 1'
#
loop_
_entity.id
_entity.type
_entity.pdbx_description
1 polymer ?
#
loop_
_entity_poly.entity_id
_entity_poly.type
_entity_poly.pdbx_seq_one_letter_code
_entity_poly.pdbx_strand_id
1 'polypeptide(L)'
;MTIHSFIDLTNTLLDEEGVSFLLSEKFSQDPLEEHFGRQRRAGGNNENPTYKQFLKQEISLNNMGYDFIQTIRHGNASGKDKERVKIDVNETRALPQAPKSKK
;
A
#
# COMPACT_ATOMS: atom_id res chain seq x y z
N MET A 1 -6.85 -16.62 13.64
CA MET A 1 -7.62 -17.77 13.14
C MET A 1 -7.50 -18.91 14.13
N THR A 2 -8.59 -19.60 14.45
CA THR A 2 -8.51 -20.84 15.24
C THR A 2 -8.28 -22.03 14.31
N ILE A 3 -7.68 -23.11 14.82
CA ILE A 3 -7.39 -24.32 14.02
C ILE A 3 -8.67 -24.96 13.50
N HIS A 4 -9.73 -25.02 14.32
CA HIS A 4 -11.01 -25.60 13.93
C HIS A 4 -11.66 -24.86 12.76
N SER A 5 -11.73 -23.52 12.85
CA SER A 5 -12.26 -22.71 11.75
C SER A 5 -11.42 -22.80 10.47
N PHE A 6 -10.11 -23.03 10.59
CA PHE A 6 -9.24 -23.24 9.43
C PHE A 6 -9.55 -24.57 8.74
N ILE A 7 -9.67 -25.67 9.51
CA ILE A 7 -9.99 -27.00 8.98
C ILE A 7 -11.34 -26.99 8.26
N ASP A 8 -12.38 -26.44 8.91
CA ASP A 8 -13.72 -26.37 8.33
C ASP A 8 -13.72 -25.61 7.01
N LEU A 9 -13.06 -24.44 6.98
CA LEU A 9 -12.94 -23.63 5.77
C LEU A 9 -12.16 -24.36 4.67
N THR A 10 -11.03 -25.00 5.00
CA THR A 10 -10.23 -25.72 4.01
C THR A 10 -11.00 -26.87 3.38
N ASN A 11 -11.81 -27.60 4.15
CA ASN A 11 -12.63 -28.68 3.60
C ASN A 11 -13.68 -28.11 2.64
N THR A 12 -14.40 -27.06 3.04
CA THR A 12 -15.42 -26.45 2.17
C THR A 12 -14.85 -25.92 0.85
N LEU A 13 -13.64 -25.35 0.86
CA LEU A 13 -13.02 -24.79 -0.35
C LEU A 13 -12.40 -25.88 -1.24
N LEU A 14 -11.93 -26.99 -0.67
CA LEU A 14 -11.42 -28.12 -1.46
C LEU A 14 -12.55 -28.93 -2.12
N ASP A 15 -13.76 -28.85 -1.58
CA ASP A 15 -14.95 -29.47 -2.18
C ASP A 15 -15.49 -28.66 -3.39
N GLU A 16 -15.00 -27.44 -3.64
CA GLU A 16 -15.39 -26.64 -4.81
C GLU A 16 -14.78 -27.19 -6.12
N GLU A 17 -15.60 -27.24 -7.17
CA GLU A 17 -15.15 -27.69 -8.50
C GLU A 17 -14.00 -26.81 -9.02
N GLY A 18 -12.86 -27.45 -9.30
CA GLY A 18 -11.68 -26.79 -9.86
C GLY A 18 -10.63 -26.35 -8.84
N VAL A 19 -10.86 -26.56 -7.54
CA VAL A 19 -9.86 -26.28 -6.49
C VAL A 19 -9.09 -27.56 -6.17
N SER A 20 -7.78 -27.59 -6.45
CA SER A 20 -6.93 -28.77 -6.22
C SER A 20 -6.04 -28.68 -4.98
N PHE A 21 -5.74 -27.46 -4.52
CA PHE A 21 -4.95 -27.20 -3.33
C PHE A 21 -5.25 -25.80 -2.79
N LEU A 22 -4.88 -25.56 -1.53
CA LEU A 22 -5.01 -24.27 -0.87
C LEU A 22 -3.65 -23.76 -0.39
N LEU A 23 -3.44 -22.44 -0.51
CA LEU A 23 -2.24 -21.77 0.01
C LEU A 23 -2.55 -21.22 1.41
N SER A 24 -2.18 -21.98 2.44
CA SER A 24 -2.40 -21.60 3.84
C SER A 24 -1.81 -20.22 4.20
N GLU A 25 -0.70 -19.84 3.55
CA GLU A 25 -0.07 -18.51 3.69
C GLU A 25 -1.06 -17.37 3.43
N LYS A 26 -1.99 -17.51 2.48
CA LYS A 26 -2.93 -16.44 2.10
C LYS A 26 -4.06 -16.23 3.11
N PHE A 27 -4.18 -17.12 4.10
CA PHE A 27 -5.11 -16.95 5.22
C PHE A 27 -4.47 -16.19 6.40
N SER A 28 -3.19 -15.84 6.30
CA SER A 28 -2.49 -14.99 7.26
C SER A 28 -2.78 -13.50 7.03
N GLN A 29 -2.54 -12.67 8.05
CA GLN A 29 -2.64 -11.21 7.94
C GLN A 29 -1.28 -10.58 7.56
N ASP A 30 -0.27 -11.38 7.24
CA ASP A 30 1.09 -10.91 6.95
C ASP A 30 1.13 -9.83 5.85
N PRO A 31 0.38 -9.93 4.74
CA PRO A 31 0.36 -8.86 3.72
C PRO A 31 -0.18 -7.53 4.25
N LEU A 32 -1.14 -7.57 5.18
CA LEU A 32 -1.70 -6.39 5.83
C LEU A 32 -0.67 -5.76 6.80
N GLU A 33 0.01 -6.59 7.58
CA GLU A 33 1.08 -6.13 8.48
C GLU A 33 2.27 -5.54 7.69
N GLU A 34 2.63 -6.15 6.57
CA GLU A 34 3.63 -5.62 5.65
C GLU A 34 3.21 -4.24 5.11
N HIS A 35 1.94 -4.07 4.74
CA HIS A 35 1.40 -2.77 4.32
C HIS A 35 1.54 -1.71 5.42
N PHE A 36 1.19 -2.05 6.66
CA PHE A 36 1.42 -1.14 7.79
C PHE A 36 2.91 -0.87 8.04
N GLY A 37 3.79 -1.84 7.77
CA GLY A 37 5.23 -1.64 7.76
C GLY A 37 5.68 -0.62 6.70
N ARG A 38 5.15 -0.70 5.48
CA ARG A 38 5.40 0.28 4.41
C ARG A 38 4.91 1.67 4.77
N GLN A 39 3.72 1.76 5.37
CA GLN A 39 3.15 3.01 5.89
C GLN A 39 4.07 3.67 6.94
N ARG A 40 4.54 2.92 7.93
CA ARG A 40 5.49 3.43 8.93
C ARG A 40 6.82 3.86 8.31
N ARG A 41 7.36 3.08 7.37
CA ARG A 41 8.60 3.41 6.64
C ARG A 41 8.47 4.68 5.80
N ALA A 42 7.31 4.93 5.20
CA ALA A 42 7.05 6.16 4.43
C ALA A 42 7.10 7.43 5.29
N GLY A 43 6.88 7.31 6.60
CA GLY A 43 7.00 8.40 7.58
C GLY A 43 8.43 8.67 8.07
N GLY A 44 9.43 7.88 7.66
CA GLY A 44 10.79 7.96 8.20
C GLY A 44 10.81 7.65 9.69
N ASN A 45 11.23 8.62 10.52
CA ASN A 45 11.25 8.49 11.98
C ASN A 45 9.85 8.64 12.63
N ASN A 46 8.80 8.92 11.86
CA ASN A 46 7.44 9.04 12.38
C ASN A 46 6.75 7.67 12.47
N GLU A 47 7.11 6.89 13.49
CA GLU A 47 6.63 5.51 13.69
C GLU A 47 5.12 5.41 13.94
N ASN A 48 4.52 6.46 14.50
CA ASN A 48 3.09 6.51 14.82
C ASN A 48 2.43 7.73 14.15
N PRO A 49 2.09 7.64 12.85
CA PRO A 49 1.45 8.74 12.14
C PRO A 49 0.02 8.98 12.66
N THR A 50 -0.39 10.25 12.67
CA THR A 50 -1.81 10.61 12.84
C THR A 50 -2.63 10.13 11.65
N TYR A 51 -3.95 10.00 11.83
CA TYR A 51 -4.88 9.61 10.76
C TYR A 51 -4.69 10.40 9.45
N LYS A 52 -4.51 11.73 9.55
CA LYS A 52 -4.30 12.59 8.37
C LYS A 52 -2.99 12.28 7.64
N GLN A 53 -1.94 11.95 8.38
CA GLN A 53 -0.63 11.57 7.81
C GLN A 53 -0.71 10.20 7.16
N PHE A 54 -1.37 9.23 7.81
CA PHE A 54 -1.62 7.91 7.26
C PHE A 54 -2.41 7.99 5.93
N LEU A 55 -3.49 8.79 5.89
CA LEU A 55 -4.27 8.98 4.66
C LEU A 55 -3.43 9.59 3.52
N LYS A 56 -2.57 10.56 3.84
CA LYS A 56 -1.66 11.14 2.84
C LYS A 56 -0.66 10.10 2.32
N GLN A 57 -0.11 9.28 3.21
CA GLN A 57 0.81 8.20 2.86
C GLN A 57 0.10 7.09 2.06
N GLU A 58 -1.16 6.77 2.36
CA GLU A 58 -1.98 5.80 1.62
C GLU A 58 -2.22 6.26 0.18
N ILE A 59 -2.63 7.51 -0.04
CA ILE A 59 -2.76 8.08 -1.38
C ILE A 59 -1.41 8.04 -2.12
N SER A 60 -0.32 8.34 -1.41
CA SER A 60 1.03 8.26 -1.94
C SER A 60 1.39 6.83 -2.36
N LEU A 61 1.23 5.84 -1.50
CA LEU A 61 1.59 4.44 -1.77
C LEU A 61 0.72 3.82 -2.87
N ASN A 62 -0.57 4.16 -2.93
CA ASN A 62 -1.51 3.65 -3.93
C ASN A 62 -1.32 4.34 -5.30
N ASN A 63 -1.00 5.63 -5.34
CA ASN A 63 -0.71 6.35 -6.59
C ASN A 63 0.74 6.12 -7.07
N MET A 64 1.65 5.73 -6.18
CA MET A 64 3.04 5.35 -6.50
C MET A 64 3.18 3.86 -6.81
N GLY A 65 2.19 3.27 -7.48
CA GLY A 65 2.42 2.03 -8.20
C GLY A 65 3.51 2.26 -9.24
N TYR A 66 4.70 1.70 -8.97
CA TYR A 66 5.89 1.61 -9.81
C TYR A 66 6.92 2.77 -9.86
N ASP A 67 6.60 4.01 -10.24
CA ASP A 67 7.68 4.92 -10.72
C ASP A 67 8.29 5.91 -9.71
N PHE A 68 7.70 6.13 -8.53
CA PHE A 68 8.18 7.18 -7.61
C PHE A 68 8.96 6.67 -6.39
N ILE A 69 8.99 5.35 -6.13
CA ILE A 69 9.84 4.78 -5.06
C ILE A 69 11.32 5.03 -5.33
N GLN A 70 11.72 5.33 -6.57
CA GLN A 70 13.05 5.85 -6.91
C GLN A 70 13.39 7.21 -6.28
N THR A 71 12.42 7.93 -5.71
CA THR A 71 12.69 9.18 -4.97
C THR A 71 13.07 8.96 -3.50
N ILE A 72 13.03 7.72 -2.99
CA ILE A 72 13.78 7.30 -1.79
C ILE A 72 15.29 7.14 -2.15
N ARG A 73 15.82 7.91 -3.11
CA ARG A 73 17.24 7.88 -3.48
C ARG A 73 18.15 8.57 -2.46
N HIS A 74 17.59 9.34 -1.53
CA HIS A 74 18.36 9.99 -0.47
C HIS A 74 17.80 9.66 0.91
N GLY A 75 18.28 8.58 1.52
CA GLY A 75 18.41 8.58 2.97
C GLY A 75 19.55 9.53 3.34
N ASN A 76 19.36 10.47 4.27
CA ASN A 76 20.35 11.37 4.91
C ASN A 76 21.55 11.93 4.08
N ALA A 77 21.54 11.85 2.77
CA ALA A 77 22.61 12.31 1.89
C ALA A 77 22.19 13.66 1.29
N SER A 78 22.92 14.70 1.67
CA SER A 78 22.75 16.06 1.16
C SER A 78 23.28 16.15 -0.28
N GLY A 79 22.46 15.76 -1.27
CA GLY A 79 22.73 15.97 -2.69
C GLY A 79 21.64 16.82 -3.35
N LYS A 80 22.02 17.80 -4.19
CA LYS A 80 21.06 18.58 -4.98
C LYS A 80 20.62 17.77 -6.20
N ASP A 81 19.33 17.43 -6.29
CA ASP A 81 18.78 16.70 -7.44
C ASP A 81 18.94 17.48 -8.74
N LYS A 82 19.53 16.84 -9.75
CA LYS A 82 19.58 17.35 -11.12
C LYS A 82 18.31 16.90 -11.86
N GLU A 83 17.62 17.89 -12.42
CA GLU A 83 16.46 17.85 -13.32
C GLU A 83 15.23 17.01 -12.91
N ARG A 84 14.13 17.73 -12.63
CA ARG A 84 12.80 17.15 -12.49
C ARG A 84 12.26 16.79 -13.89
N VAL A 85 12.08 15.51 -14.17
CA VAL A 85 11.24 15.07 -15.28
C VAL A 85 9.79 15.48 -14.96
N LYS A 86 9.23 16.37 -15.78
CA LYS A 86 7.82 16.81 -15.66
C LYS A 86 6.95 15.80 -16.40
N ILE A 87 6.14 15.05 -15.66
CA ILE A 87 5.11 14.18 -16.24
C ILE A 87 3.83 15.02 -16.37
N ASP A 88 3.18 14.96 -17.53
CA ASP A 88 1.93 15.69 -17.79
C ASP A 88 0.77 15.05 -17.02
N VAL A 89 0.00 15.88 -16.32
CA VAL A 89 -1.00 15.48 -15.32
C VAL A 89 -2.26 14.90 -15.99
N ASN A 90 -2.37 15.00 -17.32
CA ASN A 90 -3.53 14.57 -18.10
C ASN A 90 -3.58 13.07 -18.42
N GLU A 91 -2.49 12.33 -18.26
CA GLU A 91 -2.47 10.88 -18.55
C GLU A 91 -2.91 10.01 -17.35
N THR A 92 -2.85 10.55 -16.13
CA THR A 92 -3.37 9.90 -14.93
C THR A 92 -4.86 10.16 -14.75
N ARG A 93 -5.64 9.23 -15.31
CA ARG A 93 -7.04 8.87 -15.02
C ARG A 93 -7.68 9.63 -13.84
N ALA A 94 -8.79 10.30 -14.16
CA ALA A 94 -9.69 11.06 -13.28
C ALA A 94 -9.74 10.62 -11.81
N LEU A 95 -9.08 11.38 -10.94
CA LEU A 95 -9.28 11.33 -9.50
C LEU A 95 -10.46 12.26 -9.13
N PRO A 96 -11.38 11.84 -8.23
CA PRO A 96 -12.39 12.76 -7.70
C PRO A 96 -11.71 13.85 -6.87
N GLN A 97 -11.88 15.12 -7.28
CA GLN A 97 -11.35 16.27 -6.56
C GLN A 97 -12.27 16.61 -5.38
N ALA A 98 -11.69 16.86 -4.20
CA ALA A 98 -12.42 17.36 -3.04
C ALA A 98 -13.05 18.74 -3.35
N PRO A 99 -14.28 19.02 -2.86
CA PRO A 99 -14.94 20.30 -3.13
C PRO A 99 -14.12 21.44 -2.52
N LYS A 100 -13.74 22.41 -3.35
CA LYS A 100 -13.01 23.61 -2.93
C LYS A 100 -13.95 24.48 -2.06
N SER A 101 -13.53 24.82 -0.84
CA SER A 101 -14.28 25.80 -0.05
C SER A 101 -14.19 27.17 -0.74
N LYS A 102 -15.35 27.77 -1.01
CA LYS A 102 -15.42 29.13 -1.55
C LYS A 102 -14.90 30.10 -0.48
N LYS A 103 -13.91 30.92 -0.85
CA LYS A 103 -13.58 32.15 -0.12
C LYS A 103 -14.62 33.21 -0.45
#